data_AF-A0A0N8W398-F1
#
_entry.id   AF-A0A0N8W398-F1
#
_cell.length_a   1.000
_cell.length_b   1.000
_cell.length_c   1.000
_cell.angle_alpha   90.00
_cell.angle_beta   90.00
_cell.angle_gamma   90.00
#
_symmetry.space_group_name_H-M   'P 1'
#
loop_
_entity.id
_entity.type
_entity.pdbx_description
1 polymer ?
#
loop_
_entity_poly.entity_id
_entity_poly.type
_entity_poly.pdbx_seq_one_letter_code
_entity_poly.pdbx_strand_id
1 'polypeptide(L)'
;MFRKASKKLSVVVSSMMILSTFAGVGSVSVKRTYAEDAISLKTYKFDFGSSTSPVATGYTQVTNTMIYNSERGYGLDKAVSFRDRGAPDDLRRDFINGPSYTFP
;
A
#
# COMPACT_ATOMS: atom_id res chain seq x y z
N MET A 1 -77.15 14.60 -24.02
CA MET A 1 -76.64 13.45 -24.81
C MET A 1 -75.12 13.58 -24.92
N PHE A 2 -74.35 12.98 -24.01
CA PHE A 2 -72.89 13.13 -23.95
C PHE A 2 -72.20 11.96 -24.68
N ARG A 3 -71.42 12.26 -25.73
CA ARG A 3 -70.75 11.26 -26.56
C ARG A 3 -69.47 10.75 -25.86
N LYS A 4 -69.34 9.43 -25.89
CA LYS A 4 -68.28 8.58 -25.32
C LYS A 4 -66.94 8.86 -26.01
N ALA A 5 -66.16 9.82 -25.52
CA ALA A 5 -64.79 10.03 -25.96
C ALA A 5 -63.95 8.81 -25.53
N SER A 6 -63.39 8.15 -26.53
CA SER A 6 -62.90 6.78 -26.50
C SER A 6 -61.63 6.58 -25.68
N LYS A 7 -61.65 5.52 -24.87
CA LYS A 7 -60.61 4.78 -24.12
C LYS A 7 -59.15 4.82 -24.61
N LYS A 8 -58.87 5.28 -25.83
CA LYS A 8 -57.55 5.39 -26.46
C LYS A 8 -56.66 6.46 -25.81
N LEU A 9 -57.23 7.52 -25.25
CA LEU A 9 -56.47 8.61 -24.61
C LEU A 9 -55.91 8.21 -23.24
N SER A 10 -56.66 7.39 -22.49
CA SER A 10 -56.25 6.91 -21.15
C SER A 10 -55.12 5.88 -21.20
N VAL A 11 -55.08 5.03 -22.25
CA VAL A 11 -53.98 4.07 -22.44
C VAL A 11 -52.67 4.79 -22.72
N VAL A 12 -52.65 5.86 -23.52
CA VAL A 12 -51.42 6.61 -23.84
C VAL A 12 -50.87 7.35 -22.62
N VAL A 13 -51.74 7.96 -21.81
CA VAL A 13 -51.31 8.65 -20.57
C VAL A 13 -50.85 7.66 -19.49
N SER A 14 -51.47 6.48 -19.40
CA SER A 14 -51.02 5.40 -18.49
C SER A 14 -49.72 4.74 -18.97
N SER A 15 -49.50 4.64 -20.28
CA SER A 15 -48.25 4.14 -20.88
C SER A 15 -47.08 5.09 -20.59
N MET A 16 -47.31 6.40 -20.63
CA MET A 16 -46.29 7.42 -20.30
C MET A 16 -45.97 7.46 -18.79
N MET A 17 -46.93 7.21 -17.91
CA MET A 17 -46.73 7.14 -16.46
C MET A 17 -45.92 5.91 -16.00
N ILE A 18 -46.00 4.78 -16.71
CA ILE A 18 -45.22 3.57 -16.38
C ILE A 18 -43.77 3.70 -16.88
N LEU A 19 -43.53 4.44 -17.96
CA LEU A 19 -42.18 4.64 -18.50
C LEU A 19 -41.37 5.68 -17.70
N SER A 20 -42.01 6.53 -16.90
CA SER A 20 -41.33 7.61 -16.15
C SER A 20 -40.76 7.20 -14.80
N THR A 21 -41.06 6.02 -14.27
CA THR A 21 -40.63 5.61 -12.91
C THR A 21 -39.24 4.97 -12.85
N PHE A 22 -38.58 4.73 -14.00
CA PHE A 22 -37.25 4.09 -14.04
C PHE A 22 -36.08 5.02 -14.40
N ALA A 23 -36.33 6.29 -14.74
CA ALA A 23 -35.28 7.24 -15.14
C ALA A 23 -34.48 7.84 -13.95
N GLY A 24 -34.75 7.38 -12.72
CA GLY A 24 -34.25 7.97 -11.49
C GLY A 24 -33.23 7.14 -10.70
N VAL A 25 -32.68 6.07 -11.26
CA VAL A 25 -31.50 5.42 -10.64
C VAL A 25 -30.29 6.26 -11.00
N GLY A 26 -30.13 7.38 -10.28
CA GLY A 26 -28.92 8.16 -10.30
C GLY A 26 -27.74 7.22 -10.12
N SER A 27 -26.78 7.27 -11.04
CA SER A 27 -25.49 6.67 -10.80
C SER A 27 -24.97 7.30 -9.52
N VAL A 28 -25.00 6.55 -8.41
CA VAL A 28 -24.23 6.92 -7.24
C VAL A 28 -22.80 6.85 -7.72
N SER A 29 -22.25 8.01 -8.06
CA SER A 29 -20.81 8.16 -8.21
C SER A 29 -20.29 7.96 -6.80
N VAL A 30 -19.97 6.70 -6.49
CA VAL A 30 -19.24 6.36 -5.28
C VAL A 30 -17.94 7.12 -5.45
N LYS A 31 -17.83 8.29 -4.81
CA LYS A 31 -16.51 8.79 -4.44
C LYS A 31 -15.99 7.74 -3.48
N ARG A 32 -15.31 6.74 -4.05
CA ARG A 32 -14.30 5.97 -3.35
C ARG A 32 -13.41 7.05 -2.78
N THR A 33 -13.53 7.32 -1.49
CA THR A 33 -12.44 7.95 -0.76
C THR A 33 -11.32 6.95 -0.88
N TYR A 34 -10.50 7.11 -1.91
CA TYR A 34 -9.30 6.33 -2.05
C TYR A 34 -8.43 6.76 -0.87
N ALA A 35 -8.47 5.98 0.21
CA ALA A 35 -7.26 5.76 1.00
C ALA A 35 -6.17 5.07 0.12
N GLU A 36 -6.51 4.76 -1.13
CA GLU A 36 -5.66 4.33 -2.24
C GLU A 36 -5.15 5.51 -3.10
N ASP A 37 -4.90 6.69 -2.54
CA ASP A 37 -3.85 7.55 -3.09
C ASP A 37 -2.56 6.73 -2.96
N ALA A 38 -2.23 6.00 -4.03
CA ALA A 38 -1.17 5.01 -4.16
C ALA A 38 -0.29 4.90 -2.91
N ILE A 39 -0.64 3.99 -1.98
CA ILE A 39 0.32 3.54 -0.98
C ILE A 39 1.42 2.85 -1.78
N SER A 40 2.38 3.64 -2.25
CA SER A 40 3.65 3.15 -2.74
C SER A 40 4.26 2.48 -1.52
N LEU A 41 4.08 1.15 -1.44
CA LEU A 41 4.67 0.33 -0.40
C LEU A 41 6.18 0.49 -0.54
N LYS A 42 6.73 1.43 0.21
CA LYS A 42 8.16 1.70 0.21
C LYS A 42 8.84 0.46 0.78
N THR A 43 9.47 -0.29 -0.10
CA THR A 43 10.21 -1.49 0.27
C THR A 43 11.57 -1.04 0.80
N TYR A 44 11.82 -1.32 2.08
CA TYR A 44 13.13 -1.13 2.70
C TYR A 44 13.90 -2.44 2.63
N LYS A 45 15.13 -2.38 2.14
CA LYS A 45 16.04 -3.52 2.05
C LYS A 45 17.31 -3.17 2.82
N PHE A 46 17.69 -4.00 3.77
CA PHE A 46 18.86 -3.79 4.62
C PHE A 46 19.82 -4.96 4.50
N ASP A 47 21.10 -4.63 4.40
CA ASP A 47 22.20 -5.59 4.38
C ASP A 47 23.09 -5.35 5.61
N PHE A 48 23.25 -6.38 6.43
CA PHE A 48 23.79 -6.28 7.77
C PHE A 48 25.21 -6.82 7.83
N GLY A 49 26.14 -6.01 8.30
CA GLY A 49 27.55 -6.39 8.29
C GLY A 49 28.46 -5.44 9.05
N SER A 50 29.68 -5.31 8.57
CA SER A 50 30.68 -4.34 9.05
C SER A 50 30.78 -3.13 8.12
N SER A 51 31.50 -2.09 8.53
CA SER A 51 31.81 -0.95 7.65
C SER A 51 32.68 -1.33 6.45
N THR A 52 33.34 -2.49 6.49
CA THR A 52 34.21 -3.01 5.42
C THR A 52 33.56 -4.12 4.60
N SER A 53 32.33 -4.52 4.95
CA SER A 53 31.61 -5.56 4.22
C SER A 53 31.15 -5.05 2.85
N PRO A 54 31.22 -5.87 1.79
CA PRO A 54 30.44 -5.65 0.57
C PRO A 54 28.96 -5.47 0.90
N VAL A 55 28.25 -4.75 0.05
CA VAL A 55 26.81 -4.49 0.21
C VAL A 55 26.09 -4.94 -1.05
N ALA A 56 25.08 -5.78 -0.89
CA ALA A 56 24.28 -6.26 -2.00
C ALA A 56 23.61 -5.12 -2.77
N THR A 57 23.57 -5.25 -4.10
CA THR A 57 22.97 -4.22 -4.96
C THR A 57 21.51 -3.98 -4.61
N GLY A 58 21.15 -2.70 -4.37
CA GLY A 58 19.79 -2.29 -4.01
C GLY A 58 19.42 -2.46 -2.53
N TYR A 59 20.40 -2.74 -1.67
CA TYR A 59 20.24 -2.79 -0.22
C TYR A 59 20.94 -1.60 0.45
N THR A 60 20.39 -1.18 1.59
CA THR A 60 20.97 -0.16 2.47
C THR A 60 21.86 -0.83 3.50
N GLN A 61 23.11 -0.39 3.63
CA GLN A 61 24.03 -0.94 4.63
C GLN A 61 23.58 -0.61 6.06
N VAL A 62 23.63 -1.61 6.95
CA VAL A 62 23.54 -1.43 8.40
C VAL A 62 24.75 -2.07 9.04
N THR A 63 25.68 -1.25 9.52
CA THR A 63 26.89 -1.75 10.18
C THR A 63 26.59 -2.16 11.62
N ASN A 64 27.39 -3.07 12.16
CA ASN A 64 27.31 -3.53 13.56
C ASN A 64 27.51 -2.43 14.61
N THR A 65 27.96 -1.24 14.20
CA THR A 65 28.15 -0.05 15.04
C THR A 65 27.18 1.09 14.70
N MET A 66 26.25 0.88 13.75
CA MET A 66 25.31 1.90 13.31
C MET A 66 24.20 2.10 14.34
N ILE A 67 24.41 3.02 15.28
CA ILE A 67 23.38 3.37 16.27
C ILE A 67 22.20 4.10 15.61
N TYR A 68 20.99 3.80 16.09
CA TYR A 68 19.77 4.47 15.68
C TYR A 68 19.91 6.00 15.74
N ASN A 69 19.43 6.64 14.68
CA ASN A 69 19.34 8.09 14.60
C ASN A 69 17.95 8.42 14.03
N SER A 70 17.22 9.32 14.70
CA SER A 70 15.85 9.67 14.34
C SER A 70 15.71 10.40 12.99
N GLU A 71 16.71 11.17 12.58
CA GLU A 71 16.74 11.81 11.26
C GLU A 71 16.91 10.78 10.14
N ARG A 72 17.71 9.74 10.38
CA ARG A 72 17.92 8.63 9.44
C ARG A 72 16.78 7.60 9.47
N GLY A 73 16.13 7.41 10.63
CA GLY A 73 14.99 6.51 10.83
C GLY A 73 15.34 5.03 10.93
N TYR A 74 16.62 4.66 11.08
CA TYR A 74 17.06 3.29 11.31
C TYR A 74 18.42 3.22 12.01
N GLY A 75 18.68 2.07 12.64
CA GLY A 75 19.93 1.71 13.31
C GLY A 75 19.68 0.77 14.50
N LEU A 76 20.73 0.47 15.24
CA LEU A 76 20.73 -0.42 16.41
C LEU A 76 20.60 0.37 17.71
N ASP A 77 20.04 -0.22 18.75
CA ASP A 77 20.04 0.34 20.11
C ASP A 77 21.44 0.39 20.73
N LYS A 78 22.33 -0.53 20.33
CA LYS A 78 23.73 -0.60 20.74
C LYS A 78 24.61 -1.26 19.68
N ALA A 79 25.92 -1.04 19.79
CA ALA A 79 26.88 -1.75 18.96
C ALA A 79 26.92 -3.24 19.32
N VAL A 80 27.05 -4.08 18.29
CA VAL A 80 27.10 -5.55 18.41
C VAL A 80 28.29 -6.12 17.64
N SER A 81 28.49 -7.44 17.70
CA SER A 81 29.52 -8.10 16.89
C SER A 81 29.01 -8.33 15.46
N PHE A 82 29.92 -8.71 14.56
CA PHE A 82 29.59 -9.16 13.22
C PHE A 82 30.39 -10.39 12.86
N ARG A 83 29.95 -11.13 11.84
CA ARG A 83 30.69 -12.22 11.22
C ARG A 83 30.52 -12.17 9.71
N ASP A 84 31.60 -12.40 9.01
CA ASP A 84 31.66 -12.56 7.55
C ASP A 84 32.17 -13.96 7.22
N ARG A 85 31.41 -14.71 6.42
CA ARG A 85 31.71 -16.08 6.00
C ARG A 85 32.21 -16.17 4.56
N GLY A 86 32.29 -15.06 3.83
CA GLY A 86 32.86 -15.00 2.49
C GLY A 86 31.92 -15.33 1.33
N ALA A 87 30.93 -16.21 1.53
CA ALA A 87 30.06 -16.78 0.49
C ALA A 87 28.62 -16.99 1.03
N PRO A 88 27.58 -17.18 0.19
CA PRO A 88 27.61 -17.35 -1.28
C PRO A 88 27.52 -16.06 -2.11
N ASP A 89 27.10 -14.95 -1.53
CA ASP A 89 26.95 -13.66 -2.21
C ASP A 89 27.02 -12.52 -1.20
N ASP A 90 27.07 -11.28 -1.68
CA ASP A 90 27.20 -10.08 -0.86
C ASP A 90 26.12 -9.98 0.22
N LEU A 91 24.89 -10.43 -0.06
CA LEU A 91 23.76 -10.32 0.89
C LEU A 91 23.80 -11.36 2.01
N ARG A 92 24.31 -12.56 1.73
CA ARG A 92 24.20 -13.73 2.64
C ARG A 92 25.51 -14.11 3.31
N ARG A 93 26.63 -13.52 2.87
CA ARG A 93 27.96 -13.86 3.38
C ARG A 93 28.16 -13.39 4.82
N ASP A 94 27.56 -12.28 5.22
CA ASP A 94 27.75 -11.67 6.54
C ASP A 94 26.45 -11.33 7.26
N PHE A 95 26.60 -11.05 8.55
CA PHE A 95 25.51 -10.69 9.46
C PHE A 95 26.07 -10.06 10.74
N ILE A 96 25.19 -9.37 11.48
CA ILE A 96 25.46 -8.88 12.83
C ILE A 96 24.91 -9.84 13.89
N ASN A 97 25.58 -9.92 15.05
CA ASN A 97 25.17 -10.79 16.14
C ASN A 97 25.55 -10.23 17.52
N GLY A 98 24.66 -10.42 18.49
CA GLY A 98 24.89 -9.99 19.87
C GLY A 98 23.70 -10.34 20.77
N PRO A 99 23.88 -10.40 22.10
CA PRO A 99 22.79 -10.67 23.03
C PRO A 99 21.93 -9.42 23.25
N SER A 100 20.61 -9.60 23.23
CA SER A 100 19.62 -8.62 23.71
C SER A 100 19.80 -7.21 23.12
N TYR A 101 20.00 -7.10 21.82
CA TYR A 101 19.93 -5.83 21.08
C TYR A 101 18.57 -5.72 20.39
N THR A 102 18.13 -4.51 20.11
CA THR A 102 16.84 -4.22 19.48
C THR A 102 17.00 -3.22 18.34
N PHE A 103 15.92 -3.06 17.56
CA PHE A 103 15.78 -2.02 16.56
C PHE A 103 14.78 -0.99 17.12
N PRO A 104 15.24 0.19 17.56
CA PRO A 104 14.38 1.23 18.12
C PRO A 104 13.35 1.78 17.12
#